data_AF-J9D8N2-F1
#
_entry.id   AF-J9D8N2-F1
#
_cell.length_a   1.000
_cell.length_b   1.000
_cell.length_c   1.000
_cell.angle_alpha   90.00
_cell.angle_beta   90.00
_cell.angle_gamma   90.00
#
_symmetry.space_group_name_H-M   'P 1'
#
loop_
_entity.id
_entity.type
_entity.pdbx_description
1 polymer ?
#
loop_
_entity_poly.entity_id
_entity_poly.type
_entity_poly.pdbx_seq_one_letter_code
_entity_poly.pdbx_strand_id
1 'polypeptide(L)'
;MVSRFLQHAKEIEMDAVARDGEIIAYAISEHVEFAGVHSGDATIQFPPQKLYVETARRIKKISKQIAKELHISGPFNIQYLAKDNDIKVIECNLRASRSFPFVSKVLKINMIELATRIMLGLPVEKPNKSLFDLDYVGIKASQFSFNRLQKADPVLGVDMASTGEVGCLGEDSRSALLTSMLSVGHRVPKKNILISTGGPKQKVEMLEAAKQLVENGYNIFATPGSSKYLTENGVQNTMVYWPSEDAQPQAIDMLHKREIDMVVNVTKNLTSGELTNGYKIRRAATDLNIPLITNARLASAFINAFCTVSLDDLAIKSWQEY
;
A
#
# COMPACT_ATOMS: atom_id res chain seq x y z
N MET A 1 24.41 0.40 11.36
CA MET A 1 23.79 -0.94 11.42
C MET A 1 23.66 -1.44 9.99
N VAL A 2 24.03 -2.68 9.70
CA VAL A 2 23.89 -3.29 8.36
C VAL A 2 22.92 -4.45 8.50
N SER A 3 21.79 -4.42 7.79
CA SER A 3 20.79 -5.49 7.77
C SER A 3 20.63 -6.05 6.35
N ARG A 4 20.29 -7.34 6.24
CA ARG A 4 20.06 -7.97 4.94
C ARG A 4 18.66 -7.61 4.44
N PHE A 5 18.58 -6.94 3.31
CA PHE A 5 17.32 -6.63 2.66
C PHE A 5 16.68 -7.89 2.06
N LEU A 6 15.46 -8.21 2.50
CA LEU A 6 14.68 -9.34 1.99
C LEU A 6 13.72 -8.87 0.89
N GLN A 7 14.13 -9.10 -0.35
CA GLN A 7 13.29 -8.76 -1.51
C GLN A 7 12.01 -9.61 -1.53
N HIS A 8 10.90 -8.96 -1.89
CA HIS A 8 9.56 -9.57 -2.03
C HIS A 8 9.04 -10.22 -0.75
N ALA A 9 9.45 -9.72 0.41
CA ALA A 9 8.81 -10.05 1.67
C ALA A 9 7.61 -9.13 1.87
N LYS A 10 6.51 -9.69 2.37
CA LYS A 10 5.39 -8.90 2.87
C LYS A 10 5.79 -8.28 4.19
N GLU A 11 5.43 -7.03 4.37
CA GLU A 11 5.56 -6.36 5.66
C GLU A 11 4.23 -6.45 6.40
N ILE A 12 4.30 -6.77 7.69
CA ILE A 12 3.15 -6.98 8.55
C ILE A 12 3.38 -6.21 9.84
N GLU A 13 2.37 -5.48 10.27
CA GLU A 13 2.39 -4.74 11.52
C GLU A 13 1.49 -5.42 12.55
N MET A 14 2.00 -5.56 13.77
CA MET A 14 1.19 -5.95 14.91
C MET A 14 1.16 -4.82 15.93
N ASP A 15 0.02 -4.15 16.03
CA ASP A 15 -0.28 -3.21 17.11
C ASP A 15 -0.93 -3.95 18.26
N ALA A 16 -0.42 -3.77 19.48
CA ALA A 16 -0.92 -4.51 20.63
C ALA A 16 -0.82 -3.71 21.93
N VAL A 17 -1.67 -4.09 22.88
CA VAL A 17 -1.65 -3.60 24.25
C VAL A 17 -1.45 -4.81 25.16
N ALA A 18 -0.46 -4.72 26.04
CA ALA A 18 -0.15 -5.77 27.01
C ALA A 18 -0.24 -5.27 28.44
N ARG A 19 -0.44 -6.21 29.38
CA ARG A 19 -0.35 -6.02 30.82
C ARG A 19 0.53 -7.13 31.37
N ASP A 20 1.63 -6.76 32.03
CA ASP A 20 2.59 -7.67 32.64
C ASP A 20 3.08 -8.75 31.64
N GLY A 21 3.25 -8.33 30.39
CA GLY A 21 3.66 -9.19 29.27
C GLY A 21 2.56 -10.07 28.66
N GLU A 22 1.33 -10.05 29.20
CA GLU A 22 0.17 -10.67 28.55
C GLU A 22 -0.50 -9.71 27.57
N ILE A 23 -0.65 -10.13 26.32
CA ILE A 23 -1.38 -9.36 25.30
C ILE A 23 -2.89 -9.37 25.60
N ILE A 24 -3.43 -8.17 25.85
CA ILE A 24 -4.84 -7.89 26.14
C ILE A 24 -5.63 -7.65 24.85
N ALA A 25 -5.12 -6.80 23.95
CA ALA A 25 -5.73 -6.49 22.67
C ALA A 25 -4.67 -6.42 21.58
N TYR A 26 -5.01 -6.78 20.34
CA TYR A 26 -4.10 -6.68 19.21
C TYR A 26 -4.81 -6.53 17.87
N ALA A 27 -4.11 -5.95 16.91
CA ALA A 27 -4.46 -5.86 15.50
C ALA A 27 -3.27 -6.32 14.66
N ILE A 28 -3.50 -7.19 13.67
CA ILE A 28 -2.48 -7.60 12.70
C ILE A 28 -2.88 -7.02 11.35
N SER A 29 -2.07 -6.13 10.81
CA SER A 29 -2.32 -5.44 9.55
C SER A 29 -1.28 -5.81 8.51
N GLU A 30 -1.69 -5.92 7.24
CA GLU A 30 -0.80 -6.26 6.11
C GLU A 30 -0.52 -5.02 5.28
N HIS A 31 0.72 -4.85 4.79
CA HIS A 31 1.02 -3.83 3.79
C HIS A 31 0.66 -4.32 2.38
N VAL A 32 0.09 -3.44 1.56
CA VAL A 32 -0.18 -3.72 0.14
C VAL A 32 1.13 -3.80 -0.64
N GLU A 33 2.06 -2.89 -0.37
CA GLU A 33 3.41 -2.87 -0.91
C GLU A 33 4.27 -4.02 -0.33
N PHE A 34 5.41 -4.30 -0.95
CA PHE A 34 6.43 -5.16 -0.34
C PHE A 34 7.34 -4.35 0.57
N ALA A 35 8.00 -5.05 1.49
CA ALA A 35 9.04 -4.48 2.33
C ALA A 35 10.09 -3.73 1.49
N GLY A 36 10.48 -2.56 1.97
CA GLY A 36 11.37 -1.61 1.28
C GLY A 36 10.72 -0.27 0.95
N VAL A 37 9.39 -0.18 1.05
CA VAL A 37 8.68 1.08 1.23
C VAL A 37 8.59 1.32 2.74
N HIS A 38 8.86 2.54 3.21
CA HIS A 38 8.75 2.88 4.61
C HIS A 38 7.30 2.65 5.09
N SER A 39 7.14 2.00 6.25
CA SER A 39 5.83 1.66 6.85
C SER A 39 4.86 2.84 6.94
N GLY A 40 5.36 4.02 7.26
CA GLY A 40 4.57 5.26 7.30
C GLY A 40 4.03 5.74 5.95
N ASP A 41 4.62 5.31 4.83
CA ASP A 41 4.16 5.63 3.47
C ASP A 41 3.36 4.49 2.85
N ALA A 42 3.48 3.27 3.37
CA ALA A 42 2.80 2.08 2.87
C ALA A 42 1.28 2.15 3.08
N THR A 43 0.57 1.53 2.15
CA THR A 43 -0.87 1.33 2.25
C THR A 43 -1.13 0.11 3.13
N ILE A 44 -1.86 0.30 4.22
CA ILE A 44 -2.15 -0.74 5.21
C ILE A 44 -3.56 -1.26 5.00
N GLN A 45 -3.73 -2.58 4.97
CA GLN A 45 -5.04 -3.25 4.97
C GLN A 45 -5.26 -4.02 6.27
N PHE A 46 -6.45 -3.86 6.84
CA PHE A 46 -6.83 -4.47 8.10
C PHE A 46 -8.34 -4.82 8.09
N PRO A 47 -8.75 -6.08 8.38
CA PRO A 47 -7.92 -7.26 8.61
C PRO A 47 -7.04 -7.65 7.40
N PRO A 48 -6.01 -8.49 7.59
CA PRO A 48 -5.09 -8.83 6.52
C PRO A 48 -5.77 -9.76 5.51
N GLN A 49 -5.72 -9.41 4.22
CA GLN A 49 -6.50 -10.08 3.16
C GLN A 49 -5.74 -11.21 2.48
N LYS A 50 -4.41 -11.18 2.48
CA LYS A 50 -3.56 -12.15 1.77
C LYS A 50 -2.53 -12.78 2.71
N LEU A 51 -2.89 -12.95 3.99
CA LEU A 51 -2.03 -13.56 5.00
C LEU A 51 -2.54 -14.95 5.38
N TYR A 52 -1.67 -15.97 5.33
CA TYR A 52 -2.06 -17.31 5.76
C TYR A 52 -2.34 -17.33 7.27
N VAL A 53 -3.36 -18.11 7.67
CA VAL A 53 -3.75 -18.28 9.08
C VAL A 53 -2.58 -18.80 9.92
N GLU A 54 -1.76 -19.70 9.36
CA GLU A 54 -0.54 -20.19 10.01
C GLU A 54 0.44 -19.06 10.30
N THR A 55 0.69 -18.18 9.33
CA THR A 55 1.56 -17.02 9.49
C THR A 55 1.04 -16.10 10.60
N ALA A 56 -0.26 -15.78 10.60
CA ALA A 56 -0.88 -14.94 11.64
C ALA A 56 -0.76 -15.57 13.05
N ARG A 57 -0.94 -16.90 13.17
CA ARG A 57 -0.74 -17.62 14.44
C ARG A 57 0.71 -17.55 14.92
N ARG A 58 1.68 -17.67 14.00
CA ARG A 58 3.11 -17.59 14.32
C ARG A 58 3.51 -16.17 14.74
N ILE A 59 3.00 -15.12 14.08
CA ILE A 59 3.14 -13.72 14.51
C ILE A 59 2.66 -13.55 15.95
N LYS A 60 1.43 -14.00 16.25
CA LYS A 60 0.84 -13.91 17.59
C LYS A 60 1.69 -14.65 18.64
N LYS A 61 2.24 -15.83 18.30
CA LYS A 61 3.12 -16.59 19.20
C LYS A 61 4.41 -15.84 19.50
N ILE A 62 5.08 -15.31 18.47
CA ILE A 62 6.33 -14.55 18.63
C ILE A 62 6.07 -13.26 19.41
N SER A 63 5.00 -12.52 19.09
CA SER A 63 4.62 -11.31 19.82
C SER A 63 4.38 -11.55 21.30
N LYS A 64 3.72 -12.66 21.67
CA LYS A 64 3.53 -13.03 23.09
C LYS A 64 4.85 -13.30 23.80
N GLN A 65 5.80 -13.95 23.14
CA GLN A 65 7.13 -14.19 23.73
C GLN A 65 7.87 -12.88 23.95
N ILE A 66 7.86 -11.97 22.96
CA ILE A 66 8.48 -10.64 23.08
C ILE A 66 7.82 -9.81 24.19
N ALA A 67 6.48 -9.77 24.24
CA ALA A 67 5.76 -9.03 25.26
C ALA A 67 6.07 -9.53 26.68
N LYS A 68 6.16 -10.86 26.85
CA LYS A 68 6.52 -11.49 28.12
C LYS A 68 7.95 -11.20 28.54
N GLU A 69 8.90 -11.34 27.62
CA GLU A 69 10.33 -11.12 27.90
C GLU A 69 10.63 -9.66 28.25
N LEU A 70 9.95 -8.72 27.59
CA LEU A 70 10.12 -7.29 27.83
C LEU A 70 9.21 -6.74 28.94
N HIS A 71 8.44 -7.60 29.61
CA HIS A 71 7.49 -7.22 30.68
C HIS A 71 6.58 -6.05 30.30
N ILE A 72 6.02 -6.07 29.08
CA ILE A 72 5.30 -4.92 28.54
C ILE A 72 3.98 -4.70 29.29
N SER A 73 3.80 -3.48 29.80
CA SER A 73 2.55 -2.96 30.36
C SER A 73 2.20 -1.63 29.71
N GLY A 74 1.37 -1.67 28.66
CA GLY A 74 1.06 -0.53 27.81
C GLY A 74 1.00 -0.88 26.31
N PRO A 75 1.06 0.13 25.42
CA PRO A 75 0.99 -0.07 23.99
C PRO A 75 2.36 -0.40 23.41
N PHE A 76 2.40 -1.29 22.42
CA PHE A 76 3.58 -1.60 21.64
C PHE A 76 3.22 -1.96 20.20
N ASN A 77 4.21 -1.90 19.32
CA ASN A 77 4.09 -2.26 17.92
C ASN A 77 5.29 -3.12 17.51
N ILE A 78 5.04 -4.17 16.72
CA ILE A 78 6.09 -5.02 16.17
C ILE A 78 5.91 -5.10 14.66
N GLN A 79 7.01 -4.87 13.93
CA GLN A 79 7.07 -5.02 12.49
C GLN A 79 7.70 -6.35 12.10
N TYR A 80 7.09 -7.03 11.13
CA TYR A 80 7.49 -8.35 10.67
C TYR A 80 7.70 -8.38 9.16
N LEU A 81 8.64 -9.21 8.73
CA LEU A 81 8.77 -9.67 7.36
C LEU A 81 8.22 -11.08 7.25
N ALA A 82 7.30 -11.31 6.31
CA ALA A 82 6.79 -12.62 5.97
C ALA A 82 7.13 -12.98 4.53
N LYS A 83 7.77 -14.12 4.34
CA LYS A 83 8.09 -14.68 3.01
C LYS A 83 8.05 -16.20 3.09
N ASP A 84 7.28 -16.85 2.22
CA ASP A 84 7.19 -18.31 2.16
C ASP A 84 6.89 -18.97 3.54
N ASN A 85 5.99 -18.37 4.32
CA ASN A 85 5.66 -18.72 5.73
C ASN A 85 6.79 -18.55 6.77
N ASP A 86 7.98 -18.14 6.35
CA ASP A 86 9.02 -17.68 7.24
C ASP A 86 8.78 -16.25 7.70
N ILE A 87 8.98 -16.04 8.99
CA ILE A 87 8.73 -14.77 9.67
C ILE A 87 10.01 -14.29 10.32
N LYS A 88 10.34 -13.03 10.08
CA LYS A 88 11.41 -12.32 10.79
C LYS A 88 10.86 -11.08 11.47
N VAL A 89 11.34 -10.80 12.67
CA VAL A 89 11.07 -9.53 13.36
C VAL A 89 12.01 -8.49 12.77
N ILE A 90 11.47 -7.33 12.40
CA ILE A 90 12.25 -6.15 11.99
C ILE A 90 12.65 -5.39 13.25
N GLU A 91 11.65 -4.89 13.97
CA GLU A 91 11.82 -4.10 15.19
C GLU A 91 10.60 -4.20 16.10
N CYS A 92 10.78 -3.85 17.37
CA CYS A 92 9.74 -3.72 18.37
C CYS A 92 9.79 -2.31 18.96
N ASN A 93 8.71 -1.54 18.76
CA ASN A 93 8.51 -0.22 19.32
C ASN A 93 7.68 -0.33 20.60
N LEU A 94 8.30 -0.05 21.76
CA LEU A 94 7.63 -0.04 23.08
C LEU A 94 6.83 1.25 23.31
N ARG A 95 5.95 1.58 22.36
CA ARG A 95 5.07 2.75 22.37
C ARG A 95 3.92 2.55 21.40
N ALA A 96 2.93 3.44 21.47
CA ALA A 96 1.92 3.53 20.43
C ALA A 96 2.56 3.86 19.06
N SER A 97 2.10 3.19 18.01
CA SER A 97 2.45 3.48 16.63
C SER A 97 1.45 4.47 16.01
N ARG A 98 1.72 4.89 14.77
CA ARG A 98 0.82 5.76 14.00
C ARG A 98 -0.43 5.03 13.50
N SER A 99 -0.44 3.70 13.47
CA SER A 99 -1.60 2.90 13.04
C SER A 99 -2.61 2.67 14.16
N PHE A 100 -2.27 2.92 15.45
CA PHE A 100 -3.19 2.74 16.59
C PHE A 100 -4.56 3.41 16.41
N PRO A 101 -4.66 4.70 16.01
CA PRO A 101 -5.95 5.34 15.79
C PRO A 101 -6.77 4.64 14.70
N PHE A 102 -6.12 4.25 13.59
CA PHE A 102 -6.76 3.54 12.49
C PHE A 102 -7.29 2.17 12.92
N VAL A 103 -6.44 1.31 13.49
CA VAL A 103 -6.87 -0.03 13.93
C VAL A 103 -7.92 0.03 15.06
N SER A 104 -7.85 1.04 15.94
CA SER A 104 -8.84 1.25 16.99
C SER A 104 -10.22 1.59 16.41
N LYS A 105 -10.26 2.41 15.35
CA LYS A 105 -11.51 2.75 14.65
C LYS A 105 -12.10 1.54 13.92
N VAL A 106 -11.27 0.73 13.24
CA VAL A 106 -11.73 -0.48 12.55
C VAL A 106 -12.20 -1.55 13.55
N LEU A 107 -11.49 -1.75 14.67
CA LEU A 107 -11.90 -2.74 15.69
C LEU A 107 -13.11 -2.29 16.53
N LYS A 108 -13.41 -0.98 16.51
CA LYS A 108 -14.26 -0.32 17.52
C LYS A 108 -13.81 -0.64 18.95
N ILE A 109 -12.50 -0.62 19.16
CA ILE A 109 -11.85 -0.81 20.45
C ILE A 109 -10.86 0.34 20.62
N ASN A 110 -11.03 1.16 21.65
CA ASN A 110 -10.09 2.22 21.94
C ASN A 110 -8.82 1.64 22.59
N MET A 111 -7.85 1.23 21.77
CA MET A 111 -6.61 0.61 22.26
C MET A 111 -5.78 1.57 23.11
N ILE A 112 -5.87 2.89 22.84
CA ILE A 112 -5.17 3.90 23.64
C ILE A 112 -5.77 3.99 25.04
N GLU A 113 -7.10 4.00 25.17
CA GLU A 113 -7.75 3.98 26.48
C GLU A 113 -7.41 2.72 27.28
N LEU A 114 -7.41 1.54 26.64
CA LEU A 114 -6.98 0.30 27.27
C LEU A 114 -5.54 0.40 27.78
N ALA A 115 -4.63 0.91 26.93
CA ALA A 115 -3.24 1.11 27.29
C ALA A 115 -3.08 2.09 28.47
N THR A 116 -3.79 3.22 28.44
CA THR A 116 -3.77 4.22 29.54
C THR A 116 -4.26 3.62 30.84
N ARG A 117 -5.38 2.89 30.83
CA ARG A 117 -5.90 2.22 32.04
C ARG A 117 -4.90 1.22 32.61
N ILE A 118 -4.26 0.42 31.77
CA ILE A 118 -3.21 -0.52 32.20
C ILE A 118 -2.03 0.21 32.83
N MET A 119 -1.53 1.28 32.18
CA MET A 119 -0.41 2.07 32.71
C MET A 119 -0.73 2.74 34.04
N LEU A 120 -2.01 3.08 34.29
CA LEU A 120 -2.49 3.62 35.57
C LEU A 120 -2.82 2.55 36.62
N GLY A 121 -2.67 1.26 36.31
CA GLY A 121 -3.02 0.16 37.20
C GLY A 121 -4.54 -0.05 37.39
N LEU A 122 -5.37 0.57 36.54
CA LEU A 122 -6.82 0.42 36.60
C LEU A 122 -7.25 -0.96 36.08
N PRO A 123 -8.38 -1.50 36.56
CA PRO A 123 -8.93 -2.74 36.03
C PRO A 123 -9.30 -2.54 34.55
N VAL A 124 -8.97 -3.54 33.73
CA VAL A 124 -9.28 -3.57 32.30
C VAL A 124 -9.84 -4.95 31.97
N GLU A 125 -10.99 -4.97 31.31
CA GLU A 125 -11.57 -6.19 30.78
C GLU A 125 -11.00 -6.47 29.39
N LYS A 126 -10.70 -7.75 29.13
CA LYS A 126 -10.19 -8.18 27.84
C LYS A 126 -11.31 -8.07 26.81
N PRO A 127 -11.14 -7.31 25.71
CA PRO A 127 -12.18 -7.20 24.70
C PRO A 127 -12.53 -8.57 24.11
N ASN A 128 -13.82 -8.90 24.06
CA ASN A 128 -14.31 -10.14 23.46
C ASN A 128 -14.67 -9.93 21.98
N LYS A 129 -13.69 -9.50 21.18
CA LYS A 129 -13.84 -9.35 19.73
C LYS A 129 -12.70 -10.04 19.01
N SER A 130 -13.03 -10.87 18.04
CA SER A 130 -12.07 -11.48 17.12
C SER A 130 -11.91 -10.62 15.87
N LEU A 131 -10.72 -10.65 15.28
CA LEU A 131 -10.50 -10.09 13.93
C LEU A 131 -11.37 -10.77 12.86
N PHE A 132 -11.78 -12.01 13.12
CA PHE A 132 -12.64 -12.80 12.23
C PHE A 132 -14.12 -12.39 12.29
N ASP A 133 -14.50 -11.50 13.22
CA ASP A 133 -15.89 -11.05 13.39
C ASP A 133 -16.18 -9.75 12.62
N LEU A 134 -15.23 -9.27 11.81
CA LEU A 134 -15.37 -8.04 11.02
C LEU A 134 -15.90 -8.37 9.62
N ASP A 135 -17.10 -7.88 9.30
CA ASP A 135 -17.73 -8.00 7.97
C ASP A 135 -17.27 -6.92 6.98
N TYR A 136 -16.19 -6.21 7.29
CA TYR A 136 -15.66 -5.11 6.50
C TYR A 136 -14.14 -5.02 6.60
N VAL A 137 -13.56 -4.26 5.67
CA VAL A 137 -12.12 -4.04 5.58
C VAL A 137 -11.84 -2.55 5.74
N GLY A 138 -10.85 -2.24 6.57
CA GLY A 138 -10.22 -0.93 6.63
C GLY A 138 -8.98 -0.87 5.76
N ILE A 139 -8.83 0.23 5.01
CA ILE A 139 -7.60 0.57 4.33
C ILE A 139 -7.12 1.96 4.78
N LYS A 140 -5.85 2.02 5.16
CA LYS A 140 -5.14 3.25 5.44
C LYS A 140 -4.19 3.55 4.29
N ALA A 141 -4.36 4.71 3.66
CA ALA A 141 -3.52 5.17 2.56
C ALA A 141 -2.83 6.49 2.93
N SER A 142 -1.62 6.68 2.41
CA SER A 142 -0.76 7.82 2.73
C SER A 142 -1.03 9.00 1.80
N GLN A 143 -1.09 10.20 2.37
CA GLN A 143 -1.23 11.45 1.63
C GLN A 143 0.12 12.14 1.48
N PHE A 144 0.48 12.45 0.23
CA PHE A 144 1.76 13.06 -0.11
C PHE A 144 1.60 14.51 -0.57
N SER A 145 2.63 15.32 -0.29
CA SER A 145 2.68 16.74 -0.67
C SER A 145 3.67 17.04 -1.82
N PHE A 146 3.95 16.06 -2.70
CA PHE A 146 4.92 16.23 -3.81
C PHE A 146 4.56 17.35 -4.80
N ASN A 147 3.29 17.74 -4.89
CA ASN A 147 2.84 18.91 -5.65
C ASN A 147 3.39 20.23 -5.12
N ARG A 148 3.71 20.30 -3.81
CA ARG A 148 4.21 21.52 -3.16
C ARG A 148 5.75 21.62 -3.18
N LEU A 149 6.44 20.52 -3.46
CA LEU A 149 7.90 20.43 -3.46
C LEU A 149 8.42 20.36 -4.89
N GLN A 150 8.73 21.53 -5.46
CA GLN A 150 9.37 21.60 -6.77
C GLN A 150 10.75 20.92 -6.71
N LYS A 151 11.08 20.10 -7.72
CA LYS A 151 12.32 19.29 -7.85
C LYS A 151 12.43 18.05 -6.96
N ALA A 152 11.45 17.74 -6.11
CA ALA A 152 11.40 16.46 -5.43
C ALA A 152 10.96 15.34 -6.40
N ASP A 153 11.67 14.22 -6.37
CA ASP A 153 11.29 13.00 -7.09
C ASP A 153 10.19 12.27 -6.30
N PRO A 154 8.99 12.05 -6.87
CA PRO A 154 7.89 11.39 -6.17
C PRO A 154 8.06 9.87 -6.24
N VAL A 155 9.10 9.34 -5.58
CA VAL A 155 9.35 7.91 -5.42
C VAL A 155 9.31 7.56 -3.95
N LEU A 156 8.62 6.45 -3.65
CA LEU A 156 8.60 5.88 -2.32
C LEU A 156 9.89 5.10 -2.06
N GLY A 157 10.49 5.32 -0.89
CA GLY A 157 11.72 4.67 -0.47
C GLY A 157 11.65 4.19 0.97
N VAL A 158 12.82 3.98 1.57
CA VAL A 158 12.96 3.57 2.97
C VAL A 158 12.78 4.71 3.96
N ASP A 159 12.77 5.97 3.50
CA ASP A 159 12.48 7.14 4.31
C ASP A 159 11.04 7.59 4.08
N MET A 160 10.37 8.02 5.15
CA MET A 160 9.00 8.53 5.10
C MET A 160 8.93 9.89 4.40
N ALA A 161 8.09 10.01 3.37
CA ALA A 161 7.82 11.26 2.65
C ALA A 161 6.38 11.76 2.80
N SER A 162 5.45 10.94 3.30
CA SER A 162 4.05 11.33 3.49
C SER A 162 3.85 12.37 4.59
N THR A 163 2.82 13.19 4.41
CA THR A 163 2.47 14.30 5.33
C THR A 163 1.17 14.05 6.09
N GLY A 164 0.39 13.07 5.66
CA GLY A 164 -0.90 12.73 6.26
C GLY A 164 -1.35 11.34 5.85
N GLU A 165 -2.54 10.95 6.30
CA GLU A 165 -3.13 9.65 6.06
C GLU A 165 -4.65 9.76 5.98
N VAL A 166 -5.27 8.85 5.24
CA VAL A 166 -6.72 8.64 5.24
C VAL A 166 -7.00 7.20 5.67
N GLY A 167 -8.03 7.00 6.48
CA GLY A 167 -8.54 5.68 6.84
C GLY A 167 -9.95 5.52 6.29
N CYS A 168 -10.14 4.55 5.39
CA CYS A 168 -11.43 4.26 4.77
C CYS A 168 -11.88 2.85 5.13
N LEU A 169 -13.19 2.67 5.30
CA LEU A 169 -13.81 1.37 5.49
C LEU A 169 -14.57 1.01 4.20
N GLY A 170 -14.66 -0.29 3.90
CA GLY A 170 -15.45 -0.82 2.79
C GLY A 170 -15.90 -2.23 3.10
N GLU A 171 -16.98 -2.69 2.46
CA GLU A 171 -17.48 -4.06 2.64
C GLU A 171 -16.46 -5.11 2.18
N ASP A 172 -15.61 -4.73 1.22
CA ASP A 172 -14.50 -5.54 0.77
C ASP A 172 -13.22 -4.72 0.57
N SER A 173 -12.10 -5.40 0.34
CA SER A 173 -10.81 -4.75 0.13
C SER A 173 -10.75 -3.87 -1.12
N ARG A 174 -11.55 -4.14 -2.16
CA ARG A 174 -11.55 -3.39 -3.41
C ARG A 174 -12.24 -2.04 -3.23
N SER A 175 -13.45 -2.05 -2.67
CA SER A 175 -14.23 -0.86 -2.34
C SER A 175 -13.52 0.03 -1.33
N ALA A 176 -12.91 -0.55 -0.28
CA ALA A 176 -12.10 0.18 0.68
C ALA A 176 -10.88 0.83 0.02
N LEU A 177 -10.19 0.11 -0.88
CA LEU A 177 -8.98 0.61 -1.56
C LEU A 177 -9.33 1.71 -2.55
N LEU A 178 -10.38 1.52 -3.34
CA LEU A 178 -10.85 2.53 -4.29
C LEU A 178 -11.19 3.82 -3.53
N THR A 179 -11.98 3.71 -2.46
CA THR A 179 -12.35 4.86 -1.62
C THR A 179 -11.12 5.53 -0.99
N SER A 180 -10.15 4.77 -0.49
CA SER A 180 -8.92 5.34 0.09
C SER A 180 -8.08 6.07 -0.95
N MET A 181 -7.94 5.51 -2.15
CA MET A 181 -7.15 6.11 -3.23
C MET A 181 -7.82 7.40 -3.74
N LEU A 182 -9.14 7.39 -3.89
CA LEU A 182 -9.91 8.60 -4.22
C LEU A 182 -9.77 9.67 -3.12
N SER A 183 -9.80 9.27 -1.86
CA SER A 183 -9.71 10.18 -0.70
C SER A 183 -8.35 10.88 -0.58
N VAL A 184 -7.24 10.22 -0.96
CA VAL A 184 -5.91 10.88 -1.02
C VAL A 184 -5.73 11.75 -2.27
N GLY A 185 -6.71 11.78 -3.18
CA GLY A 185 -6.75 12.65 -4.35
C GLY A 185 -6.44 11.96 -5.69
N HIS A 186 -6.30 10.64 -5.73
CA HIS A 186 -6.29 9.93 -7.02
C HIS A 186 -7.67 9.98 -7.67
N ARG A 187 -7.70 9.68 -8.98
CA ARG A 187 -8.93 9.64 -9.77
C ARG A 187 -8.91 8.40 -10.63
N VAL A 188 -10.10 7.84 -10.91
CA VAL A 188 -10.23 6.79 -11.92
C VAL A 188 -9.88 7.38 -13.28
N PRO A 189 -8.96 6.77 -14.05
CA PRO A 189 -8.61 7.25 -15.38
C PRO A 189 -9.83 7.21 -16.32
N LYS A 190 -9.88 8.09 -17.33
CA LYS A 190 -10.97 8.07 -18.30
C LYS A 190 -10.78 6.97 -19.34
N LYS A 191 -9.58 6.87 -19.91
CA LYS A 191 -9.31 5.93 -21.00
C LYS A 191 -7.86 5.50 -21.11
N ASN A 192 -6.92 6.43 -21.00
CA ASN A 192 -5.56 6.23 -21.45
C ASN A 192 -4.59 6.10 -20.27
N ILE A 193 -3.87 4.98 -20.19
CA ILE A 193 -3.01 4.66 -19.04
C ILE A 193 -1.60 4.37 -19.54
N LEU A 194 -0.61 5.07 -18.98
CA LEU A 194 0.81 4.83 -19.25
C LEU A 194 1.37 3.81 -18.25
N ILE A 195 1.90 2.69 -18.74
CA ILE A 195 2.52 1.64 -17.94
C ILE A 195 4.00 1.53 -18.27
N SER A 196 4.83 1.83 -17.27
CA SER A 196 6.26 1.58 -17.28
C SER A 196 6.63 0.75 -16.06
N THR A 197 6.81 -0.54 -16.28
CA THR A 197 7.11 -1.54 -15.24
C THR A 197 8.56 -1.98 -15.32
N GLY A 198 9.20 -2.08 -14.15
CA GLY A 198 10.61 -2.36 -14.04
C GLY A 198 10.99 -3.82 -14.34
N GLY A 199 11.37 -4.57 -13.31
CA GLY A 199 11.90 -5.92 -13.45
C GLY A 199 10.87 -6.97 -13.89
N PRO A 200 11.31 -8.19 -14.27
CA PRO A 200 10.41 -9.26 -14.71
C PRO A 200 9.28 -9.58 -13.72
N LYS A 201 9.55 -9.51 -12.42
CA LYS A 201 8.53 -9.79 -11.39
C LYS A 201 7.44 -8.74 -11.33
N GLN A 202 7.81 -7.45 -11.40
CA GLN A 202 6.83 -6.36 -11.45
C GLN A 202 5.97 -6.42 -12.71
N LYS A 203 6.55 -6.90 -13.82
CA LYS A 203 5.80 -7.16 -15.06
C LYS A 203 4.76 -8.27 -14.89
N VAL A 204 5.13 -9.37 -14.24
CA VAL A 204 4.19 -10.46 -13.89
C VAL A 204 3.09 -9.95 -12.96
N GLU A 205 3.43 -9.18 -11.93
CA GLU A 205 2.45 -8.61 -10.98
C GLU A 205 1.42 -7.70 -11.64
N MET A 206 1.80 -7.02 -12.74
CA MET A 206 0.93 -6.10 -13.49
C MET A 206 0.19 -6.77 -14.65
N LEU A 207 0.51 -8.01 -15.02
CA LEU A 207 -0.01 -8.63 -16.23
C LEU A 207 -1.54 -8.80 -16.19
N GLU A 208 -2.07 -9.34 -15.10
CA GLU A 208 -3.52 -9.54 -14.93
C GLU A 208 -4.27 -8.21 -14.86
N ALA A 209 -3.69 -7.20 -14.19
CA ALA A 209 -4.24 -5.85 -14.16
C ALA A 209 -4.27 -5.23 -15.57
N ALA A 210 -3.22 -5.43 -16.38
CA ALA A 210 -3.17 -4.95 -17.76
C ALA A 210 -4.20 -5.65 -18.66
N LYS A 211 -4.45 -6.95 -18.48
CA LYS A 211 -5.55 -7.65 -19.17
C LYS A 211 -6.90 -7.04 -18.82
N GLN A 212 -7.16 -6.83 -17.52
CA GLN A 212 -8.40 -6.22 -17.04
C GLN A 212 -8.62 -4.82 -17.62
N LEU A 213 -7.57 -4.02 -17.78
CA LEU A 213 -7.67 -2.71 -18.43
C LEU A 213 -8.17 -2.85 -19.87
N VAL A 214 -7.57 -3.72 -20.68
CA VAL A 214 -7.98 -3.93 -22.07
C VAL A 214 -9.41 -4.46 -22.15
N GLU A 215 -9.77 -5.43 -21.29
CA GLU A 215 -11.12 -6.00 -21.22
C GLU A 215 -12.19 -4.95 -20.87
N ASN A 216 -11.85 -3.99 -20.01
CA ASN A 216 -12.71 -2.86 -19.66
C ASN A 216 -12.59 -1.67 -20.65
N GLY A 217 -11.91 -1.89 -21.78
CA GLY A 217 -11.81 -0.93 -22.88
C GLY A 217 -10.86 0.24 -22.62
N TYR A 218 -9.92 0.15 -21.68
CA TYR A 218 -8.85 1.15 -21.52
C TYR A 218 -7.76 0.97 -22.57
N ASN A 219 -7.13 2.08 -22.97
CA ASN A 219 -5.98 2.08 -23.86
C ASN A 219 -4.69 2.07 -23.02
N ILE A 220 -3.85 1.07 -23.25
CA ILE A 220 -2.55 0.98 -22.60
C ILE A 220 -1.48 1.57 -23.50
N PHE A 221 -0.74 2.53 -22.97
CA PHE A 221 0.52 3.02 -23.52
C PHE A 221 1.66 2.46 -22.70
N ALA A 222 2.71 1.92 -23.32
CA ALA A 222 3.79 1.28 -22.58
C ALA A 222 5.17 1.61 -23.13
N THR A 223 6.14 1.78 -22.23
CA THR A 223 7.55 1.98 -22.62
C THR A 223 8.12 0.72 -23.27
N PRO A 224 9.20 0.77 -24.07
CA PRO A 224 9.56 -0.32 -24.98
C PRO A 224 9.70 -1.69 -24.29
N GLY A 225 10.32 -1.71 -23.10
CA GLY A 225 10.49 -2.94 -22.32
C GLY A 225 9.17 -3.50 -21.75
N SER A 226 8.24 -2.64 -21.35
CA SER A 226 6.91 -3.03 -20.87
C SER A 226 6.00 -3.43 -22.02
N SER A 227 6.02 -2.68 -23.12
CA SER A 227 5.25 -2.96 -24.34
C SER A 227 5.59 -4.33 -24.90
N LYS A 228 6.89 -4.63 -25.06
CA LYS A 228 7.35 -5.95 -25.54
C LYS A 228 6.77 -7.09 -24.70
N TYR A 229 6.85 -6.98 -23.37
CA TYR A 229 6.33 -8.00 -22.46
C TYR A 229 4.82 -8.16 -22.53
N LEU A 230 4.08 -7.04 -22.60
CA LEU A 230 2.61 -7.07 -22.74
C LEU A 230 2.20 -7.73 -24.04
N THR A 231 2.84 -7.38 -25.16
CA THR A 231 2.59 -7.95 -26.48
C THR A 231 2.88 -9.45 -26.52
N GLU A 232 4.01 -9.88 -25.94
CA GLU A 232 4.37 -11.31 -25.83
C GLU A 232 3.34 -12.13 -25.03
N ASN A 233 2.57 -11.48 -24.15
CA ASN A 233 1.52 -12.10 -23.35
C ASN A 233 0.10 -11.78 -23.86
N GLY A 234 -0.04 -11.32 -25.11
CA GLY A 234 -1.31 -11.09 -25.78
C GLY A 234 -2.09 -9.86 -25.31
N VAL A 235 -1.46 -8.94 -24.57
CA VAL A 235 -2.11 -7.71 -24.09
C VAL A 235 -1.90 -6.58 -25.11
N GLN A 236 -3.00 -6.10 -25.69
CA GLN A 236 -2.97 -4.97 -26.62
C GLN A 236 -2.47 -3.70 -25.93
N ASN A 237 -1.47 -3.06 -26.54
CA ASN A 237 -0.86 -1.84 -26.03
C ASN A 237 -0.22 -1.05 -27.17
N THR A 238 -0.02 0.25 -26.97
CA THR A 238 0.71 1.13 -27.87
C THR A 238 2.09 1.43 -27.27
N MET A 239 3.15 1.13 -28.02
CA MET A 239 4.51 1.46 -27.59
C MET A 239 4.73 2.98 -27.64
N VAL A 240 5.29 3.53 -26.56
CA VAL A 240 5.72 4.93 -26.46
C VAL A 240 7.18 5.00 -26.04
N TYR A 241 7.91 5.99 -26.55
CA TYR A 241 9.34 6.14 -26.32
C TYR A 241 9.65 7.03 -25.12
N TRP A 242 10.83 6.82 -24.55
CA TRP A 242 11.36 7.65 -23.46
C TRP A 242 11.76 9.04 -23.97
N PRO A 243 11.83 10.06 -23.08
CA PRO A 243 12.26 11.40 -23.45
C PRO A 243 13.70 11.50 -23.96
N SER A 244 14.52 10.47 -23.72
CA SER A 244 15.90 10.40 -24.20
C SER A 244 16.05 9.78 -25.58
N GLU A 245 14.98 9.21 -26.13
CA GLU A 245 15.01 8.49 -27.42
C GLU A 245 14.51 9.42 -28.53
N ASP A 246 15.21 9.42 -29.68
CA ASP A 246 14.84 10.20 -30.86
C ASP A 246 13.80 9.45 -31.70
N ALA A 247 12.66 9.16 -31.07
CA ALA A 247 11.54 8.42 -31.67
C ALA A 247 10.20 8.91 -31.12
N GLN A 248 9.13 8.69 -31.89
CA GLN A 248 7.76 9.11 -31.58
C GLN A 248 6.81 7.90 -31.68
N PRO A 249 5.69 7.88 -30.92
CA PRO A 249 5.24 8.90 -29.96
C PRO A 249 6.05 8.87 -28.64
N GLN A 250 6.37 10.04 -28.07
CA GLN A 250 7.02 10.15 -26.76
C GLN A 250 6.02 10.22 -25.60
N ALA A 251 6.32 9.50 -24.52
CA ALA A 251 5.48 9.48 -23.32
C ALA A 251 5.33 10.88 -22.67
N ILE A 252 6.38 11.70 -22.70
CA ILE A 252 6.36 13.05 -22.11
C ILE A 252 5.46 14.01 -22.90
N ASP A 253 5.47 13.93 -24.23
CA ASP A 253 4.64 14.76 -25.10
C ASP A 253 3.16 14.45 -24.87
N MET A 254 2.81 13.17 -24.75
CA MET A 254 1.44 12.73 -24.47
C MET A 254 0.96 13.21 -23.09
N LEU A 255 1.83 13.22 -22.08
CA LEU A 255 1.50 13.79 -20.77
C LEU A 255 1.20 15.29 -20.87
N HIS A 256 2.05 16.07 -21.53
CA HIS A 256 1.83 17.51 -21.72
C HIS A 256 0.56 17.82 -22.52
N LYS A 257 0.21 16.98 -23.50
CA LYS A 257 -1.05 17.07 -24.26
C LYS A 257 -2.27 16.58 -23.47
N ARG A 258 -2.09 16.05 -22.24
CA ARG A 258 -3.13 15.45 -21.40
C ARG A 258 -3.86 14.29 -22.09
N GLU A 259 -3.14 13.55 -22.91
CA GLU A 259 -3.63 12.34 -23.55
C GLU A 259 -3.58 11.15 -22.60
N ILE A 260 -2.78 11.19 -21.53
CA ILE A 260 -2.67 10.15 -20.51
C ILE A 260 -3.44 10.57 -19.25
N ASP A 261 -4.33 9.71 -18.77
CA ASP A 261 -5.17 9.95 -17.59
C ASP A 261 -4.57 9.37 -16.29
N MET A 262 -3.64 8.42 -16.40
CA MET A 262 -2.97 7.81 -15.24
C MET A 262 -1.60 7.24 -15.66
N VAL A 263 -0.63 7.31 -14.74
CA VAL A 263 0.72 6.79 -14.92
C VAL A 263 1.06 5.76 -13.86
N VAL A 264 1.48 4.57 -14.31
CA VAL A 264 2.15 3.56 -13.48
C VAL A 264 3.62 3.56 -13.85
N ASN A 265 4.49 4.06 -12.95
CA ASN A 265 5.93 4.12 -13.19
C ASN A 265 6.71 3.43 -12.05
N VAL A 266 7.03 2.16 -12.25
CA VAL A 266 7.76 1.35 -11.28
C VAL A 266 9.22 1.26 -11.70
N THR A 267 10.12 1.84 -10.90
CA THR A 267 11.57 1.83 -11.15
C THR A 267 12.15 0.41 -11.06
N LYS A 268 12.94 0.01 -12.06
CA LYS A 268 13.66 -1.28 -12.16
C LYS A 268 14.99 -1.25 -11.40
N ASN A 269 15.74 -0.16 -11.48
CA ASN A 269 17.07 -0.03 -10.86
C ASN A 269 17.46 1.44 -10.62
N LEU A 270 18.55 1.65 -9.88
CA LEU A 270 19.14 2.96 -9.57
C LEU A 270 20.13 3.44 -10.66
N THR A 271 20.04 2.95 -11.90
CA THR A 271 20.96 3.42 -12.95
C THR A 271 20.60 4.84 -13.37
N SER A 272 21.62 5.66 -13.65
CA SER A 272 21.45 7.10 -13.89
C SER A 272 20.48 7.41 -15.03
N GLY A 273 20.48 6.62 -16.10
CA GLY A 273 19.56 6.80 -17.24
C GLY A 273 18.09 6.50 -16.89
N GLU A 274 17.86 5.43 -16.13
CA GLU A 274 16.50 5.03 -15.72
C GLU A 274 15.94 6.00 -14.66
N LEU A 275 16.78 6.42 -13.72
CA LEU A 275 16.44 7.47 -12.76
C LEU A 275 16.05 8.76 -13.48
N THR A 276 16.81 9.18 -14.51
CA THR A 276 16.55 10.45 -15.22
C THR A 276 15.25 10.39 -16.04
N ASN A 277 15.03 9.33 -16.80
CA ASN A 277 13.82 9.19 -17.62
C ASN A 277 12.56 8.95 -16.78
N GLY A 278 12.64 8.06 -15.78
CA GLY A 278 11.56 7.83 -14.84
C GLY A 278 11.23 9.10 -14.06
N TYR A 279 12.23 9.83 -13.57
CA TYR A 279 12.05 11.10 -12.88
C TYR A 279 11.27 12.11 -13.72
N LYS A 280 11.66 12.32 -15.00
CA LYS A 280 10.96 13.25 -15.89
C LYS A 280 9.48 12.92 -16.04
N ILE A 281 9.15 11.64 -16.27
CA ILE A 281 7.75 11.18 -16.40
C ILE A 281 6.99 11.38 -15.09
N ARG A 282 7.56 10.97 -13.96
CA ARG A 282 6.94 11.08 -12.65
C ARG A 282 6.67 12.53 -12.25
N ARG A 283 7.66 13.40 -12.46
CA ARG A 283 7.55 14.84 -12.20
C ARG A 283 6.49 15.49 -13.08
N ALA A 284 6.49 15.20 -14.39
CA ALA A 284 5.48 15.71 -15.31
C ALA A 284 4.07 15.24 -14.94
N ALA A 285 3.89 13.97 -14.57
CA ALA A 285 2.60 13.46 -14.10
C ALA A 285 2.11 14.22 -12.86
N THR A 286 3.01 14.42 -11.88
CA THR A 286 2.74 15.15 -10.64
C THR A 286 2.39 16.61 -10.91
N ASP A 287 3.19 17.31 -11.73
CA ASP A 287 2.98 18.72 -12.10
C ASP A 287 1.67 18.95 -12.86
N LEU A 288 1.26 17.97 -13.67
CA LEU A 288 0.03 18.02 -14.45
C LEU A 288 -1.20 17.48 -13.69
N ASN A 289 -1.04 17.10 -12.42
CA ASN A 289 -2.08 16.44 -11.59
C ASN A 289 -2.66 15.18 -12.24
N ILE A 290 -1.82 14.42 -12.93
CA ILE A 290 -2.14 13.10 -13.47
C ILE A 290 -1.80 12.07 -12.38
N PRO A 291 -2.76 11.22 -11.96
CA PRO A 291 -2.52 10.16 -10.98
C PRO A 291 -1.26 9.34 -11.29
N LEU A 292 -0.33 9.30 -10.34
CA LEU A 292 0.93 8.56 -10.44
C LEU A 292 0.97 7.46 -9.37
N ILE A 293 1.25 6.22 -9.77
CA ILE A 293 1.53 5.11 -8.86
C ILE A 293 2.89 4.52 -9.19
N THR A 294 3.76 4.40 -8.17
CA THR A 294 5.14 3.92 -8.33
C THR A 294 5.39 2.50 -7.81
N ASN A 295 4.34 1.82 -7.35
CA ASN A 295 4.41 0.44 -6.87
C ASN A 295 3.49 -0.47 -7.69
N ALA A 296 4.04 -1.59 -8.17
CA ALA A 296 3.29 -2.54 -9.02
C ALA A 296 2.09 -3.17 -8.29
N ARG A 297 2.24 -3.54 -7.01
CA ARG A 297 1.15 -4.18 -6.24
C ARG A 297 0.02 -3.22 -5.95
N LEU A 298 0.34 -1.98 -5.56
CA LEU A 298 -0.67 -0.94 -5.36
C LEU A 298 -1.35 -0.58 -6.68
N ALA A 299 -0.60 -0.46 -7.78
CA ALA A 299 -1.16 -0.21 -9.10
C ALA A 299 -2.10 -1.32 -9.54
N SER A 300 -1.69 -2.59 -9.44
CA SER A 300 -2.53 -3.75 -9.75
C SER A 300 -3.79 -3.80 -8.88
N ALA A 301 -3.66 -3.52 -7.59
CA ALA A 301 -4.80 -3.52 -6.67
C ALA A 301 -5.78 -2.37 -6.98
N PHE A 302 -5.28 -1.17 -7.27
CA PHE A 302 -6.11 -0.03 -7.64
C PHE A 302 -6.81 -0.24 -8.99
N ILE A 303 -6.09 -0.75 -10.00
CA ILE A 303 -6.66 -1.14 -11.30
C ILE A 303 -7.76 -2.17 -11.12
N ASN A 304 -7.49 -3.23 -10.36
CA ASN A 304 -8.50 -4.23 -10.08
C ASN A 304 -9.73 -3.62 -9.40
N ALA A 305 -9.54 -2.72 -8.44
CA ALA A 305 -10.63 -2.07 -7.74
C ALA A 305 -11.52 -1.23 -8.67
N PHE A 306 -10.96 -0.32 -9.47
CA PHE A 306 -11.79 0.52 -10.35
C PHE A 306 -12.33 -0.20 -11.60
N CYS A 307 -11.76 -1.35 -11.99
CA CYS A 307 -12.30 -2.19 -13.07
C CYS A 307 -13.42 -3.13 -12.60
N THR A 308 -13.58 -3.36 -11.29
CA THR A 308 -14.54 -4.33 -10.76
C THR A 308 -15.62 -3.71 -9.87
N VAL A 309 -15.38 -2.52 -9.33
CA VAL A 309 -16.32 -1.79 -8.48
C VAL A 309 -16.76 -0.53 -9.20
N SER A 310 -18.06 -0.37 -9.42
CA SER A 310 -18.63 0.89 -9.94
C SER A 310 -18.52 1.99 -8.87
N LEU A 311 -18.29 3.22 -9.30
CA LEU A 311 -18.31 4.37 -8.39
C LEU A 311 -19.69 4.59 -7.77
N ASP A 312 -20.76 4.24 -8.48
CA ASP A 312 -22.13 4.35 -7.99
C ASP A 312 -22.46 3.27 -6.93
N ASP A 313 -21.71 2.16 -6.92
CA ASP A 313 -21.87 1.06 -5.96
C ASP A 313 -21.04 1.28 -4.68
N LEU A 314 -20.26 2.36 -4.60
CA LEU A 314 -19.50 2.68 -3.39
C LEU A 314 -20.45 3.13 -2.27
N ALA A 315 -20.76 2.21 -1.37
CA ALA A 315 -21.59 2.47 -0.21
C ALA A 315 -20.93 3.52 0.71
N ILE A 316 -21.60 4.66 0.90
CA ILE A 316 -21.22 5.66 1.89
C ILE A 316 -22.00 5.38 3.17
N LYS A 317 -21.34 4.69 4.11
CA LYS A 317 -21.91 4.38 5.43
C LYS A 317 -21.21 5.19 6.52
N SER A 318 -21.96 5.54 7.54
CA SER A 318 -21.39 6.10 8.77
C SER A 318 -20.55 5.05 9.51
N TRP A 319 -19.63 5.51 10.36
CA TRP A 319 -18.78 4.61 11.16
C TRP A 319 -19.58 3.73 12.13
N GLN A 320 -20.81 4.09 12.47
CA GLN A 320 -21.70 3.31 13.32
C GLN A 320 -22.38 2.14 12.59
N GLU A 321 -22.51 2.23 11.26
CA GLU A 321 -23.19 1.23 10.43
C GLU A 321 -22.28 0.05 10.04
N TYR A 322 -20.98 0.29 9.87
CA TYR A 322 -19.93 -0.74 10.07
C TYR A 322 -19.85 -1.04 11.55
#